data_AF-A0A966IT94-F1
#
_entry.id   AF-A0A966IT94-F1
#
_cell.length_a   1.000
_cell.length_b   1.000
_cell.length_c   1.000
_cell.angle_alpha   90.00
_cell.angle_beta   90.00
_cell.angle_gamma   90.00
#
_symmetry.space_group_name_H-M   'P 1'
#
loop_
_entity.id
_entity.type
_entity.pdbx_description
1 polymer ?
#
loop_
_entity_poly.entity_id
_entity_poly.type
_entity_poly.pdbx_seq_one_letter_code
_entity_poly.pdbx_strand_id
1 'polypeptide(L)' 'MHLIHRGLVNKKLKENLLISFQKSFNRGFGIETDIHATKDREFVCFHDFTLKRTFNISK' A
#
# COMPACT_ATOMS: atom_id res chain seq x y z
N MET A 1 -6.37 -2.22 -19.29
CA MET A 1 -5.48 -2.61 -18.16
C MET A 1 -6.27 -2.36 -16.88
N HIS A 2 -6.53 -3.40 -16.09
CA HIS A 2 -7.19 -3.23 -14.80
C HIS A 2 -6.13 -2.92 -13.74
N LEU A 3 -6.25 -1.75 -13.11
CA LEU A 3 -5.40 -1.33 -12.01
C LEU A 3 -6.14 -1.54 -10.69
N ILE A 4 -5.49 -2.20 -9.75
CA ILE A 4 -6.05 -2.43 -8.42
C ILE A 4 -5.47 -1.37 -7.48
N HIS A 5 -6.36 -0.54 -6.93
CA HIS A 5 -6.03 0.52 -5.97
C HIS A 5 -5.36 -0.07 -4.72
N ARG A 6 -4.09 0.28 -4.50
CA ARG A 6 -3.21 -0.18 -3.40
C ARG A 6 -3.01 -1.69 -3.30
N GLY A 7 -3.13 -2.39 -4.42
CA GLY A 7 -3.04 -3.85 -4.45
C GLY A 7 -4.32 -4.56 -3.98
N LEU A 8 -4.34 -5.89 -4.07
CA LEU A 8 -5.54 -6.66 -3.75
C LEU A 8 -5.83 -6.65 -2.24
N VAL A 9 -6.85 -5.90 -1.80
CA VAL A 9 -7.25 -5.80 -0.39
C VAL A 9 -8.44 -6.70 -0.08
N ASN A 10 -8.39 -7.41 1.05
CA ASN A 10 -9.51 -8.17 1.60
C ASN A 10 -9.31 -8.42 3.11
N LYS A 11 -10.09 -9.33 3.72
CA LYS A 11 -9.95 -9.64 5.15
C LYS A 11 -8.55 -10.14 5.56
N LYS A 12 -7.79 -10.76 4.65
CA LYS A 12 -6.45 -11.33 4.87
C LYS A 12 -5.32 -10.49 4.28
N LEU A 13 -5.60 -9.69 3.26
CA LEU A 13 -4.62 -8.87 2.54
C LEU A 13 -4.86 -7.39 2.82
N LYS A 14 -3.80 -6.65 3.17
CA LYS A 14 -3.88 -5.21 3.48
C LYS A 14 -3.37 -4.36 2.32
N GLU A 15 -3.79 -3.10 2.29
CA GLU A 15 -3.30 -2.13 1.30
C GLU A 15 -1.79 -1.92 1.38
N ASN A 16 -1.15 -1.59 0.25
CA ASN A 16 0.26 -1.16 0.20
C ASN A 16 1.27 -2.17 0.78
N LEU A 17 0.95 -3.48 0.70
CA LEU A 17 1.86 -4.57 1.05
C LEU A 17 2.29 -5.37 -0.17
N LEU A 18 3.55 -5.83 -0.16
CA LEU A 18 4.12 -6.66 -1.22
C LEU A 18 3.28 -7.91 -1.52
N ILE A 19 2.72 -8.55 -0.50
CA ILE A 19 1.86 -9.74 -0.70
C ILE A 19 0.58 -9.40 -1.47
N SER A 20 0.00 -8.23 -1.23
CA SER A 20 -1.20 -7.76 -1.94
C SER A 20 -0.89 -7.41 -3.38
N PHE A 21 0.29 -6.85 -3.64
CA PHE A 21 0.79 -6.58 -4.98
C PHE A 21 1.04 -7.87 -5.76
N GLN A 22 1.76 -8.81 -5.17
CA GLN A 22 2.03 -10.11 -5.79
C GLN A 22 0.73 -10.84 -6.14
N LYS A 23 -0.28 -10.78 -5.27
CA LYS A 23 -1.59 -11.38 -5.54
C LYS A 23 -2.35 -10.67 -6.68
N SER A 24 -2.20 -9.37 -6.84
CA SER A 24 -2.72 -8.65 -8.01
C SER A 24 -2.02 -9.10 -9.29
N PHE A 25 -0.69 -9.15 -9.29
CA PHE A 25 0.11 -9.55 -10.46
C PHE A 25 -0.16 -11.00 -10.88
N ASN A 26 -0.28 -11.92 -9.92
CA ASN A 26 -0.62 -13.33 -10.20
C ASN A 26 -2.00 -13.49 -10.86
N ARG A 27 -2.88 -12.49 -10.79
CA ARG A 27 -4.20 -12.46 -11.44
C ARG A 27 -4.20 -11.68 -12.76
N GLY A 28 -3.05 -11.19 -13.21
CA GLY A 28 -2.91 -10.42 -14.44
C GLY A 28 -3.33 -8.95 -14.31
N PHE A 29 -3.42 -8.42 -13.09
CA PHE A 29 -3.75 -7.01 -12.86
C PHE A 29 -2.50 -6.17 -12.57
N GLY A 30 -2.52 -4.90 -12.99
CA GLY A 30 -1.59 -3.90 -12.48
C GLY A 30 -2.03 -3.37 -11.12
N ILE A 31 -1.21 -2.52 -10.51
CA ILE A 31 -1.54 -1.85 -9.25
C ILE A 31 -1.39 -0.34 -9.38
N GLU A 32 -2.18 0.38 -8.60
CA GLU A 32 -1.88 1.75 -8.19
C GLU A 32 -1.39 1.69 -6.73
N THR A 33 -0.56 2.66 -6.31
CA THR A 33 -0.06 2.73 -4.94
C THR A 33 0.39 4.14 -4.59
N ASP A 34 0.48 4.42 -3.29
CA ASP A 34 0.88 5.71 -2.72
C ASP A 34 2.32 5.66 -2.24
N ILE A 35 3.13 6.63 -2.67
CA ILE A 35 4.54 6.75 -2.27
C ILE A 35 4.78 8.07 -1.56
N HIS A 36 5.32 8.00 -0.35
CA HIS A 36 5.78 9.16 0.42
C HIS A 36 7.30 9.12 0.59
N ALA A 37 7.91 10.28 0.83
CA ALA A 37 9.30 10.39 1.25
C ALA A 37 9.38 10.63 2.76
N THR A 38 10.27 9.93 3.46
CA THR A 38 10.53 10.13 4.88
C THR A 38 11.48 11.30 5.12
N LYS A 39 11.66 11.68 6.40
CA LYS A 39 12.57 12.79 6.78
C LYS A 39 14.03 12.49 6.41
N ASP A 40 14.42 11.23 6.48
CA ASP A 40 15.70 10.67 6.04
C ASP A 40 15.77 10.38 4.53
N ARG A 41 14.76 10.85 3.76
CA ARG A 41 14.70 10.81 2.29
C ARG A 41 14.56 9.41 1.68
N GLU A 42 14.05 8.46 2.44
CA GLU A 42 13.69 7.14 1.94
C GLU A 42 12.25 7.13 1.40
N PHE A 43 12.01 6.35 0.34
CA PHE A 43 10.65 6.18 -0.18
C PHE A 43 9.93 5.06 0.56
N VAL A 44 8.69 5.34 0.95
CA VAL A 44 7.81 4.37 1.62
C VAL A 44 6.47 4.27 0.91
N CYS A 45 5.92 3.06 0.91
CA CYS A 45 4.61 2.77 0.34
C CYS A 45 3.54 2.90 1.43
N PHE A 46 2.88 4.05 1.51
CA PHE A 46 1.96 4.37 2.58
C PHE A 46 1.01 5.49 2.18
N HIS A 47 -0.30 5.30 2.42
CA HIS A 47 -1.33 6.22 1.95
C HIS A 47 -1.50 7.46 2.83
N ASP A 48 -1.57 7.27 4.15
CA ASP A 48 -1.92 8.37 5.04
C ASP A 48 -0.69 9.23 5.33
N PHE A 49 -0.87 10.54 5.55
CA PHE A 49 0.23 11.38 6.04
C PHE A 49 0.60 11.11 7.51
N THR A 50 -0.20 10.33 8.23
CA THR A 50 0.00 10.03 9.65
C THR A 50 -0.12 8.54 9.93
N LEU A 51 0.48 8.07 11.01
CA LEU A 51 0.43 6.65 11.42
C LEU A 51 -0.86 6.28 12.18
N LYS A 52 -1.80 7.23 12.36
CA LYS A 52 -2.94 7.08 13.26
C LYS A 52 -3.91 5.97 12.84
N ARG A 53 -4.34 5.91 11.58
CA ARG A 53 -5.34 4.92 11.12
C ARG A 53 -4.80 3.49 11.16
N THR A 54 -3.56 3.31 10.69
CA THR A 54 -2.98 1.97 10.50
C THR A 54 -2.31 1.43 11.76
N PHE A 55 -1.68 2.29 12.56
CA PHE A 55 -0.86 1.88 13.71
C PHE A 55 -1.35 2.44 15.05
N ASN A 56 -2.39 3.28 15.06
CA ASN A 56 -2.88 3.96 16.27
C ASN A 56 -1.79 4.74 17.02
N ILE A 57 -0.83 5.31 16.28
CA ILE A 57 0.22 6.17 16.82
C ILE A 57 -0.15 7.62 16.51
N SER A 58 -0.29 8.44 17.55
CA SER A 58 -0.36 9.90 17.46
C SER A 58 0.95 10.49 17.98
N LYS A 59 1.77 11.01 17.08
CA LYS A 59 2.96 11.82 17.38
C LYS A 59 2.79 13.21 16.79
#